data_AF-A0A9D8LZU4-F1
#
_entry.id   AF-A0A9D8LZU4-F1
#
_cell.length_a   1.000
_cell.length_b   1.000
_cell.length_c   1.000
_cell.angle_alpha   90.00
_cell.angle_beta   90.00
_cell.angle_gamma   90.00
#
_symmetry.space_group_name_H-M   'P 1'
#
loop_
_entity.id
_entity.type
_entity.pdbx_description
1 polymer ?
#
loop_
_entity_poly.entity_id
_entity_poly.type
_entity_poly.pdbx_seq_one_letter_code
_entity_poly.pdbx_strand_id
1 'polypeptide(L)' 'QIVTDTVHVCATCPIGAPDGPMTVVDPDCRVLGLEGVRVVDASIMPEVPRANTHLTVVMLAEHAAARMGAAPAVS' A
#
# COMPACT_ATOMS: atom_id res chain seq x y z
N GLN A 1 -28.56 -2.25 -17.38
CA GLN A 1 -27.89 -2.38 -16.07
C GLN A 1 -27.26 -1.03 -15.77
N ILE A 2 -27.76 -0.30 -14.77
CA ILE A 2 -27.16 0.96 -14.34
C ILE A 2 -26.02 0.57 -13.40
N VAL A 3 -24.78 0.91 -13.76
CA VAL A 3 -23.62 0.69 -12.89
C VAL A 3 -23.66 1.77 -11.81
N THR A 4 -24.05 1.38 -10.61
CA THR A 4 -23.84 2.17 -9.40
C THR A 4 -22.73 1.47 -8.61
N ASP A 5 -21.79 2.27 -8.10
CA ASP A 5 -20.61 1.88 -7.33
C ASP A 5 -19.39 1.61 -8.20
N THR A 6 -18.60 2.66 -8.44
CA THR A 6 -17.18 2.49 -8.72
C THR A 6 -16.55 1.88 -7.46
N VAL A 7 -16.41 0.55 -7.41
CA VAL A 7 -15.91 -0.19 -6.23
C VAL A 7 -14.40 0.01 -6.09
N HIS A 8 -14.00 1.19 -5.61
CA HIS A 8 -12.62 1.57 -5.31
C HIS A 8 -12.37 1.54 -3.80
N VAL A 9 -12.53 0.37 -3.17
CA VAL A 9 -12.19 0.20 -1.76
C VAL A 9 -10.67 0.31 -1.62
N CYS A 10 -10.20 1.27 -0.82
CA CYS A 10 -8.80 1.54 -0.56
C CYS A 10 -8.63 2.26 0.79
N ALA A 11 -7.39 2.63 1.13
CA ALA A 11 -7.05 3.49 2.27
C ALA A 11 -7.34 2.94 3.68
N THR A 12 -7.54 1.62 3.84
CA THR A 12 -7.72 0.99 5.15
C THR A 12 -6.41 0.78 5.92
N CYS A 13 -5.26 0.82 5.24
CA CYS A 13 -3.91 0.66 5.81
C CYS A 13 -2.95 1.72 5.28
N PRO A 14 -3.27 3.03 5.37
CA PRO A 14 -2.61 4.06 4.58
C PRO A 14 -1.10 4.16 4.85
N ILE A 15 -0.37 4.36 3.77
CA ILE A 15 1.07 4.65 3.79
C ILE A 15 1.33 6.09 4.25
N GLY A 16 2.40 6.30 5.01
CA GLY A 16 2.71 7.63 5.52
C GLY A 16 4.00 7.70 6.34
N ALA A 17 4.22 8.85 6.98
CA ALA A 17 5.31 9.00 7.92
C ALA A 17 5.10 8.08 9.14
N PRO A 18 6.14 7.42 9.69
CA PRO A 18 5.98 6.49 10.82
C PRO A 18 5.38 7.09 12.09
N ASP A 19 5.46 8.41 12.26
CA ASP A 19 4.86 9.19 13.36
C ASP A 19 3.50 9.81 13.00
N GLY A 20 3.00 9.53 11.79
CA GLY A 20 1.70 10.01 11.32
C GLY A 20 0.54 9.35 12.09
N PRO A 21 -0.50 10.11 12.47
CA PRO A 21 -1.54 9.61 13.38
C PRO A 21 -2.42 8.51 12.79
N MET A 22 -2.51 8.41 11.46
CA MET A 22 -3.31 7.41 10.75
C MET A 22 -2.44 6.39 10.00
N THR A 23 -1.12 6.54 10.01
CA THR A 23 -0.20 5.69 9.24
C THR A 23 -0.26 4.26 9.76
N VAL A 24 -0.42 3.31 8.84
CA VAL A 24 -0.36 1.87 9.16
C VAL A 24 0.91 1.23 8.60
N VAL A 25 1.38 1.70 7.44
CA VAL A 25 2.62 1.24 6.83
C VAL A 25 3.60 2.38 6.54
N ASP A 26 4.89 2.11 6.66
CA ASP A 26 5.96 3.05 6.32
C ASP A 26 6.13 3.20 4.78
N PRO A 27 6.95 4.15 4.28
CA PRO A 27 7.20 4.32 2.85
C PRO A 27 7.81 3.12 2.11
N ASP A 28 8.29 2.10 2.85
CA ASP A 28 8.73 0.81 2.32
C ASP A 28 7.63 -0.27 2.40
N CYS A 29 6.40 0.12 2.73
CA CYS A 29 5.25 -0.78 2.90
C CYS A 29 5.38 -1.76 4.08
N ARG A 30 6.25 -1.50 5.07
CA ARG A 30 6.35 -2.29 6.30
C ARG A 30 5.26 -1.89 7.28
N VAL A 31 4.64 -2.86 7.92
CA VAL A 31 3.62 -2.59 8.95
C VAL A 31 4.29 -2.03 10.20
N LEU A 32 3.83 -0.87 10.67
CA LEU A 32 4.38 -0.24 11.86
C LEU A 32 4.17 -1.15 13.09
N GLY A 33 5.23 -1.34 13.88
CA GLY A 33 5.21 -2.18 15.08
C GLY A 33 5.29 -3.69 14.84
N LEU A 34 5.40 -4.15 13.58
CA LEU A 34 5.60 -5.56 13.25
C LEU A 34 6.87 -5.77 12.43
N GLU A 35 7.56 -6.87 12.67
CA GLU A 35 8.74 -7.27 11.91
C GLU A 35 8.35 -8.26 10.81
N GLY A 36 9.00 -8.15 9.64
CA GLY A 36 8.81 -9.09 8.53
C GLY A 36 7.45 -9.03 7.82
N VAL A 37 6.54 -8.14 8.23
CA VAL A 37 5.20 -8.01 7.63
C VAL A 37 5.12 -6.76 6.74
N ARG A 38 4.56 -6.92 5.54
CA ARG A 38 4.29 -5.84 4.59
C ARG A 38 2.88 -5.94 4.04
N VAL A 39 2.30 -4.81 3.66
CA VAL A 39 1.01 -4.74 2.94
C VAL A 39 1.23 -4.01 1.63
N VAL A 40 0.87 -4.62 0.51
CA VAL A 40 1.10 -4.07 -0.83
C VAL A 40 -0.14 -4.33 -1.70
N ASP A 41 -1.18 -3.51 -1.49
CA ASP A 41 -2.42 -3.54 -2.26
C ASP A 41 -3.12 -2.16 -2.21
N ALA A 42 -4.40 -2.11 -2.60
CA ALA A 42 -5.17 -0.87 -2.57
C ALA A 42 -5.31 -0.24 -1.17
N SER A 43 -5.23 -1.04 -0.09
CA SER A 43 -5.42 -0.54 1.28
C SER A 43 -4.39 0.51 1.67
N ILE A 44 -3.20 0.50 1.06
CA ILE A 44 -2.12 1.42 1.45
C ILE A 44 -2.17 2.76 0.74
N MET A 45 -3.01 2.90 -0.31
CA MET A 45 -3.23 4.20 -0.93
C MET A 45 -3.75 5.17 0.14
N PRO A 46 -3.15 6.35 0.35
CA PRO A 46 -3.59 7.26 1.41
C PRO A 46 -4.97 7.88 1.12
N GLU A 47 -5.33 7.95 -0.16
CA GLU A 47 -6.61 8.43 -0.66
C GLU A 47 -6.96 7.73 -1.98
N VAL A 48 -8.24 7.77 -2.37
CA VAL A 48 -8.71 7.18 -3.64
C VAL A 48 -8.10 7.94 -4.81
N PRO A 49 -7.37 7.28 -5.74
CA PRO A 49 -6.84 7.96 -6.92
C PRO A 49 -7.97 8.37 -7.88
N ARG A 50 -7.74 9.43 -8.67
CA ARG A 50 -8.65 9.85 -9.76
C ARG A 50 -8.52 8.95 -11.00
N ALA A 51 -8.50 7.64 -10.79
CA ALA A 51 -8.35 6.61 -11.81
C ALA A 51 -8.88 5.27 -11.29
N ASN A 52 -9.01 4.29 -12.19
CA ASN A 52 -9.29 2.91 -11.79
C ASN A 52 -8.13 2.36 -10.95
N THR A 53 -8.45 1.73 -9.82
CA THR A 53 -7.45 1.30 -8.83
C THR A 53 -6.53 0.18 -9.32
N HIS A 54 -6.97 -0.63 -10.28
CA HIS A 54 -6.22 -1.81 -10.73
C HIS A 54 -4.80 -1.47 -11.21
N LEU A 55 -4.65 -0.50 -12.12
CA LEU A 55 -3.32 -0.13 -12.61
C LEU A 55 -2.46 0.52 -11.53
N THR A 56 -3.06 1.30 -10.63
CA THR A 56 -2.35 1.87 -9.48
C THR A 56 -1.81 0.78 -8.55
N VAL A 57 -2.60 -0.26 -8.28
CA VAL A 57 -2.17 -1.42 -7.46
C VAL A 57 -1.05 -2.19 -8.15
N VAL A 58 -1.16 -2.46 -9.45
CA VAL A 58 -0.09 -3.11 -10.22
C VAL A 58 1.20 -2.30 -10.14
N MET A 59 1.14 -0.98 -10.39
CA MET A 59 2.30 -0.10 -10.31
C MET A 59 2.94 -0.12 -8.91
N LEU A 60 2.10 -0.06 -7.87
CA LEU A 60 2.56 -0.09 -6.49
C LEU A 60 3.28 -1.42 -6.17
N ALA A 61 2.69 -2.54 -6.58
CA ALA A 61 3.26 -3.86 -6.36
C ALA A 61 4.62 -4.02 -7.05
N GLU A 62 4.74 -3.58 -8.31
CA GLU A 62 6.01 -3.60 -9.05
C GLU A 62 7.07 -2.73 -8.38
N HIS A 63 6.71 -1.51 -7.96
CA HIS A 63 7.62 -0.61 -7.27
C HIS A 63 8.10 -1.16 -5.92
N ALA A 64 7.20 -1.76 -5.14
CA ALA A 64 7.54 -2.41 -3.88
C ALA A 64 8.44 -3.63 -4.12
N ALA A 65 8.13 -4.47 -5.11
CA ALA A 65 8.91 -5.65 -5.47
C ALA A 65 10.34 -5.31 -5.86
N ALA A 66 10.54 -4.26 -6.68
CA ALA A 66 11.85 -3.77 -7.06
C ALA A 66 12.70 -3.34 -5.84
N ARG A 67 12.06 -2.79 -4.79
CA ARG A 67 12.73 -2.36 -3.55
C ARG A 67 12.96 -3.50 -2.56
N MET A 68 12.16 -4.56 -2.62
CA MET A 68 12.34 -5.78 -1.82
C MET A 68 13.49 -6.66 -2.33
N GLY A 69 13.92 -6.48 -3.59
CA GLY A 69 14.98 -7.24 -4.26
C GLY A 69 16.41 -7.09 -3.72
N ALA A 70 16.61 -6.35 -2.62
CA ALA A 70 17.79 -6.47 -1.77
C ALA A 70 17.34 -7.04 -0.43
N ALA A 71 17.33 -8.37 -0.30
CA ALA A 71 17.03 -9.02 0.97
C ALA A 71 17.99 -8.48 2.05
N PRO A 72 17.52 -7.89 3.17
CA PRO A 72 18.38 -7.70 4.32
C PRO A 72 18.75 -9.08 4.85
N ALA A 73 20.04 -9.27 5.13
CA ALA A 73 20.56 -10.48 5.74
C ALA A 73 19.73 -10.82 6.98
N VAL A 74 19.22 -12.06 7.02
CA VAL A 74 18.66 -12.63 8.23
C VAL A 74 19.77 -12.62 9.29
N SER A 75 19.47 -12.07 10.47
CA SER A 75 20.30 -12.26 11.67
C SER A 75 19.92 -13.55 12.37
#